data_AF-A0AAU1F865-F1
#
_entry.id   AF-A0AAU1F865-F1
#
_cell.length_a   1.000
_cell.length_b   1.000
_cell.length_c   1.000
_cell.angle_alpha   90.00
_cell.angle_beta   90.00
_cell.angle_gamma   90.00
#
_symmetry.space_group_name_H-M   'P 1'
#
loop_
_entity.id
_entity.type
_entity.pdbx_description
1 polymer ?
#
loop_
_entity_poly.entity_id
_entity_poly.type
_entity_poly.pdbx_seq_one_letter_code
_entity_poly.pdbx_strand_id
1 'polypeptide(L)'
;MTDLPDQDELPAELLAAAESWAERHGVECHRGLACHEGWKVGDWPSRHLTDLVPVNCSCGATARLFLTMDSGGDPGANVGRFGELCGFTCPAHASHPHRLNIQ
;
A
#
# COMPACT_ATOMS: atom_id res chain seq x y z
N MET A 1 10.90 8.93 4.31
CA MET A 1 10.88 8.30 2.97
C MET A 1 9.41 8.06 2.68
N THR A 2 8.91 8.61 1.58
CA THR A 2 7.47 8.77 1.27
C THR A 2 7.08 7.69 0.28
N ASP A 3 5.99 6.95 0.49
CA ASP A 3 5.46 6.08 -0.56
C ASP A 3 4.99 6.96 -1.72
N LEU A 4 5.29 6.50 -2.93
CA LEU A 4 4.87 7.17 -4.15
C LEU A 4 3.52 6.58 -4.59
N PRO A 5 2.65 7.39 -5.23
CA PRO A 5 1.45 6.87 -5.87
C PRO A 5 1.81 5.82 -6.91
N ASP A 6 0.84 4.98 -7.24
CA ASP A 6 1.05 3.90 -8.19
C ASP A 6 1.39 4.43 -9.60
N GLN A 7 2.13 3.63 -10.38
CA GLN A 7 2.49 3.96 -11.76
C GLN A 7 1.29 4.26 -12.67
N ASP A 8 0.15 3.61 -12.45
CA ASP A 8 -1.09 3.84 -13.21
C ASP A 8 -1.77 5.17 -12.83
N GLU A 9 -1.43 5.72 -11.66
CA GLU A 9 -1.92 7.01 -11.16
C GLU A 9 -0.93 8.15 -11.42
N LEU A 10 0.29 7.83 -11.83
CA LEU A 10 1.31 8.80 -12.21
C LEU A 10 1.08 9.29 -13.65
N PRO A 11 1.23 10.60 -13.91
CA PRO A 11 1.42 11.12 -15.25
C PRO A 11 2.55 10.37 -15.97
N ALA A 12 2.35 10.02 -17.24
CA ALA A 12 3.28 9.20 -18.02
C ALA A 12 4.72 9.74 -18.04
N GLU A 13 4.88 11.07 -17.99
CA GLU A 13 6.17 11.74 -17.89
C GLU A 13 6.94 11.45 -16.57
N LEU A 14 6.22 11.35 -15.46
CA LEU A 14 6.81 11.04 -14.15
C LEU A 14 7.14 9.56 -14.04
N LEU A 15 6.31 8.69 -14.62
CA LEU A 15 6.59 7.26 -14.71
C LEU A 15 7.88 6.99 -15.50
N ALA A 16 8.00 7.57 -16.70
CA ALA A 16 9.19 7.43 -17.54
C ALA A 16 10.46 7.98 -16.86
N ALA A 17 10.34 9.07 -16.10
CA ALA A 17 11.44 9.63 -15.32
C ALA A 17 11.86 8.71 -14.17
N ALA A 18 10.90 8.09 -13.48
CA ALA A 18 11.17 7.11 -12.42
C ALA A 18 11.86 5.86 -12.98
N GLU A 19 11.35 5.29 -14.08
CA GLU A 19 11.96 4.13 -14.75
C GLU A 19 13.41 4.41 -15.16
N SER A 20 13.65 5.55 -15.82
CA SER A 20 15.00 5.97 -16.22
C SER A 20 15.93 6.19 -15.03
N TRP A 21 15.41 6.60 -13.87
CA TRP A 21 16.19 6.69 -12.64
C TRP A 21 16.51 5.31 -12.09
N ALA A 22 15.54 4.39 -12.06
CA ALA A 22 15.68 3.06 -11.48
C ALA A 22 16.64 2.18 -12.30
N GLU A 23 16.55 2.22 -13.63
CA GLU A 23 17.50 1.56 -14.55
C GLU A 23 18.96 1.98 -14.28
N ARG A 24 19.20 3.28 -14.09
CA ARG A 24 20.55 3.81 -13.79
C ARG A 24 21.10 3.34 -12.45
N HIS A 25 20.23 3.01 -11.49
CA HIS A 25 20.63 2.60 -10.15
C HIS A 25 20.50 1.09 -9.92
N GLY A 26 20.09 0.32 -10.94
CA GLY A 26 19.89 -1.13 -10.84
C GLY A 26 18.76 -1.51 -9.89
N VAL A 27 17.76 -0.65 -9.74
CA VAL A 27 16.58 -0.85 -8.88
C VAL A 27 15.37 -1.11 -9.76
N GLU A 28 14.50 -2.04 -9.36
CA GLU A 28 13.23 -2.24 -10.05
C GLU A 28 12.22 -1.18 -9.57
N CYS A 29 11.74 -0.31 -10.46
CA CYS A 29 10.75 0.74 -10.15
C CYS A 29 9.54 0.22 -9.37
N HIS A 30 9.00 -0.93 -9.81
CA HIS A 30 7.80 -1.53 -9.25
C HIS A 30 7.97 -2.07 -7.83
N ARG A 31 9.21 -2.28 -7.35
CA ARG A 31 9.49 -2.91 -6.06
C ARG A 31 10.30 -2.02 -5.12
N GLY A 32 11.22 -1.24 -5.66
CA GLY A 32 12.17 -0.45 -4.87
C GLY A 32 11.75 0.99 -4.58
N LEU A 33 10.79 1.55 -5.32
CA LEU A 33 10.38 2.95 -5.16
C LEU A 33 8.97 3.16 -4.60
N ALA A 34 8.04 2.26 -4.90
CA ALA A 34 6.63 2.40 -4.53
C ALA A 34 6.18 1.52 -3.34
N CYS A 35 7.06 0.64 -2.84
CA CYS A 35 6.73 -0.27 -1.74
C CYS A 35 7.89 -0.32 -0.75
N HIS A 36 7.87 0.52 0.28
CA HIS A 36 8.79 0.31 1.40
C HIS A 36 8.38 -0.93 2.21
N GLU A 37 9.31 -1.82 2.56
CA GLU A 37 9.04 -3.00 3.39
C GLU A 37 8.66 -2.63 4.84
N GLY A 38 7.88 -3.47 5.52
CA GLY A 38 7.57 -3.31 6.94
C GLY A 38 6.24 -2.59 7.26
N TRP A 39 6.11 -2.15 8.51
CA TRP A 39 4.85 -1.63 9.05
C TRP A 39 4.70 -0.12 8.85
N LYS A 40 3.51 0.35 8.49
CA LYS A 40 3.22 1.76 8.16
C LYS A 40 1.87 2.22 8.66
N VAL A 41 1.75 3.52 8.94
CA VAL A 41 0.49 4.17 9.34
C VAL A 41 0.14 5.25 8.32
N GLY A 42 -1.06 5.17 7.75
CA GLY A 42 -1.49 5.96 6.60
C GLY A 42 -0.71 5.60 5.33
N ASP A 43 -0.76 6.50 4.35
CA ASP A 43 -0.07 6.38 3.05
C ASP A 43 -0.78 5.48 2.01
N TRP A 44 -0.10 5.22 0.89
CA TRP A 44 -0.56 4.37 -0.21
C TRP A 44 -0.42 2.87 0.14
N PRO A 45 -1.40 2.02 -0.22
CA PRO A 45 -1.33 0.59 0.07
C PRO A 45 -0.19 -0.07 -0.70
N SER A 46 0.58 -0.94 -0.03
CA SER A 46 1.59 -1.75 -0.71
C SER A 46 0.88 -2.64 -1.72
N ARG A 47 1.23 -2.50 -3.00
CA ARG A 47 0.47 -3.09 -4.10
C ARG A 47 0.84 -4.55 -4.40
N HIS A 48 1.48 -5.26 -3.47
CA HIS A 48 1.68 -6.69 -3.69
C HIS A 48 0.36 -7.43 -3.44
N LEU A 49 -0.46 -7.53 -4.51
CA LEU A 49 -1.47 -8.57 -4.80
C LEU A 49 -2.97 -8.24 -4.77
N THR A 50 -3.49 -7.02 -4.92
CA THR A 50 -4.88 -6.87 -5.44
C THR A 50 -5.15 -5.61 -6.27
N ASP A 51 -6.07 -5.77 -7.22
CA ASP A 51 -6.55 -4.87 -8.27
C ASP A 51 -7.18 -3.54 -7.81
N LEU A 52 -6.61 -2.83 -6.83
CA LEU A 52 -7.09 -1.51 -6.38
C LEU A 52 -8.61 -1.48 -6.11
N VAL A 53 -9.18 -2.57 -5.60
CA VAL A 53 -10.63 -2.63 -5.37
C VAL A 53 -10.98 -1.71 -4.20
N PRO A 54 -11.86 -0.71 -4.38
CA PRO A 54 -12.20 0.22 -3.32
C PRO A 54 -12.82 -0.52 -2.13
N VAL A 55 -12.21 -0.36 -0.94
CA VAL A 55 -12.77 -0.89 0.31
C VAL A 55 -13.82 0.09 0.81
N ASN A 56 -15.08 -0.35 0.90
CA ASN A 56 -16.18 0.52 1.33
C ASN A 56 -16.55 0.30 2.80
N CYS A 57 -16.83 1.40 3.50
CA CYS A 57 -17.42 1.39 4.83
C CYS A 57 -18.87 0.91 4.77
N SER A 58 -19.42 0.46 5.91
CA SER A 58 -20.85 0.17 6.06
C SER A 58 -21.78 1.35 5.73
N CYS A 59 -21.28 2.59 5.81
CA CYS A 59 -22.03 3.80 5.44
C CYS A 59 -21.91 4.17 3.95
N GLY A 60 -21.20 3.37 3.14
CA GLY A 60 -21.02 3.60 1.71
C GLY A 60 -19.83 4.48 1.31
N ALA A 61 -19.16 5.12 2.27
CA ALA A 61 -17.95 5.90 1.97
C ALA A 61 -16.76 4.99 1.64
N THR A 62 -15.95 5.37 0.65
CA THR A 62 -14.66 4.71 0.37
C THR A 62 -13.73 4.90 1.56
N ALA A 63 -13.35 3.80 2.18
CA ALA A 63 -12.46 3.77 3.32
C ALA A 63 -11.04 4.14 2.88
N ARG A 64 -10.28 4.75 3.80
CA ARG A 64 -8.89 5.13 3.57
C ARG A 64 -7.97 4.16 4.29
N LEU A 65 -6.85 3.83 3.67
CA LEU A 65 -5.81 3.06 4.33
C LEU A 65 -5.33 3.80 5.58
N PHE A 66 -5.20 3.05 6.67
CA PHE A 66 -4.77 3.56 7.95
C PHE A 66 -3.55 2.81 8.48
N LEU A 67 -3.43 1.51 8.20
CA LEU A 67 -2.33 0.69 8.68
C LEU A 67 -1.97 -0.33 7.61
N THR A 68 -0.68 -0.50 7.37
CA THR A 68 -0.14 -1.66 6.66
C THR A 68 0.83 -2.40 7.57
N MET A 69 0.68 -3.71 7.65
CA MET A 69 1.50 -4.59 8.46
C MET A 69 1.96 -5.75 7.60
N ASP A 70 3.24 -5.74 7.26
CA ASP A 70 3.89 -6.84 6.55
C ASP A 70 4.49 -7.86 7.53
N SER A 71 4.52 -9.13 7.12
CA SER A 71 5.25 -10.18 7.85
C SER A 71 6.75 -9.89 7.86
N GLY A 72 7.28 -9.28 6.79
CA GLY A 72 8.62 -8.70 6.73
C GLY A 72 9.75 -9.60 7.23
N GLY A 73 10.83 -8.96 7.70
CA GLY A 73 11.98 -9.63 8.30
C GLY A 73 11.87 -9.87 9.82
N ASP A 74 10.75 -9.51 10.46
CA ASP A 74 10.55 -9.71 11.89
C ASP A 74 10.07 -11.16 12.16
N PRO A 75 10.84 -11.99 12.88
CA PRO A 75 10.47 -13.39 13.12
C PRO A 75 9.23 -13.56 14.02
N GLY A 76 8.79 -12.51 14.72
CA GLY A 76 7.61 -12.53 15.58
C GLY A 76 6.31 -12.11 14.87
N ALA A 77 6.41 -11.53 13.67
CA ALA A 77 5.27 -11.06 12.90
C ALA A 77 4.97 -12.03 11.75
N ASN A 78 3.85 -12.75 11.84
CA ASN A 78 3.39 -13.59 10.74
C ASN A 78 1.93 -13.31 10.40
N VAL A 79 1.71 -12.68 9.26
CA VAL A 79 0.38 -12.48 8.69
C VAL A 79 0.11 -13.63 7.73
N GLY A 80 -0.68 -14.62 8.17
CA GLY A 80 -1.12 -15.72 7.31
C GLY A 80 0.01 -16.61 6.76
N ARG A 81 0.36 -16.45 5.48
CA ARG A 81 1.43 -17.22 4.79
C ARG A 81 2.62 -16.30 4.42
N PHE A 82 3.10 -15.50 5.37
CA PHE A 82 4.07 -14.41 5.12
C PHE A 82 3.51 -13.34 4.19
N GLY A 83 2.25 -12.98 4.44
CA GLY A 83 1.51 -11.99 3.68
C GLY A 83 1.49 -10.61 4.35
N GLU A 84 0.54 -9.79 3.91
CA GLU A 84 0.35 -8.42 4.37
C GLU A 84 -1.08 -8.22 4.92
N LEU A 85 -1.20 -7.44 5.99
CA LEU A 85 -2.46 -6.98 6.56
C LEU A 85 -2.62 -5.47 6.33
N CYS A 86 -3.69 -5.10 5.64
CA CYS A 86 -4.12 -3.71 5.46
C CYS A 86 -5.35 -3.41 6.32
N GLY A 87 -5.28 -2.35 7.12
CA GLY A 87 -6.38 -1.81 7.92
C GLY A 87 -6.89 -0.48 7.36
N PHE A 88 -8.20 -0.36 7.24
CA PHE A 88 -8.86 0.80 6.64
C PHE A 88 -9.85 1.46 7.60
N THR A 89 -9.94 2.78 7.54
CA THR A 89 -10.82 3.63 8.36
C THR A 89 -11.84 4.37 7.51
N CYS A 90 -13.03 4.59 8.06
CA CYS A 90 -14.04 5.43 7.42
C CYS A 90 -13.65 6.91 7.57
N PRO A 91 -13.57 7.68 6.47
CA PRO A 91 -13.29 9.12 6.57
C PRO A 91 -14.49 9.91 7.12
N ALA A 92 -15.70 9.36 7.05
CA ALA A 92 -16.93 10.05 7.47
C ALA A 92 -17.20 9.94 8.98
N HIS A 93 -16.82 8.82 9.63
CA HIS A 93 -17.03 8.64 11.06
C HIS A 93 -16.05 7.63 11.66
N ALA A 94 -15.22 8.08 12.62
CA ALA A 94 -14.18 7.25 13.23
C ALA A 94 -14.74 6.05 14.02
N SER A 95 -15.97 6.15 14.52
CA SER A 95 -16.65 5.06 15.24
C SER A 95 -17.18 3.94 14.34
N HIS A 96 -17.15 4.09 13.02
CA HIS A 96 -17.54 3.00 12.13
C HIS A 96 -16.52 1.86 12.18
N PRO A 97 -16.95 0.60 11.99
CA PRO A 97 -16.05 -0.53 12.02
C PRO A 97 -14.91 -0.40 11.01
N HIS A 98 -13.68 -0.67 11.46
CA HIS A 98 -12.53 -0.80 10.57
C HIS A 98 -12.75 -1.96 9.59
N ARG A 99 -12.22 -1.80 8.37
CA ARG A 99 -12.15 -2.89 7.40
C ARG A 99 -10.73 -3.43 7.40
N LEU A 100 -10.61 -4.75 7.25
CA LEU A 100 -9.34 -5.44 7.21
C LEU A 100 -9.26 -6.22 5.90
N ASN A 101 -8.10 -6.22 5.27
CA ASN A 101 -7.78 -7.06 4.13
C ASN A 101 -6.47 -7.79 4.41
N ILE A 102 -6.44 -9.10 4.18
CA ILE A 102 -5.23 -9.93 4.32
C ILE A 102 -4.89 -10.48 2.93
N GLN A 103 -3.63 -10.33 2.53
CA GLN A 103 -3.10 -10.70 1.22
C GLN A 103 -1.98 -11.71 1.36
#